data_AF-A0A8C6R0C4-F1
#
_entry.id   AF-A0A8C6R0C4-F1
#
_cell.length_a   1.000
_cell.length_b   1.000
_cell.length_c   1.000
_cell.angle_alpha   90.00
_cell.angle_beta   90.00
_cell.angle_gamma   90.00
#
_symmetry.space_group_name_H-M   'P 1'
#
loop_
_entity.id
_entity.type
_entity.pdbx_description
1 polymer ?
#
loop_
_entity_poly.entity_id
_entity_poly.type
_entity_poly.pdbx_seq_one_letter_code
_entity_poly.pdbx_strand_id
1 'polypeptide(L)'
;MKDHNSHDVLLLCTSCHAISNYYDNHLKQQLAKEFQAPIGSEEGLRLLEDMERRQVRSGARALLNAESLPAHRKDELLHALKEFYNTDIVTEEMLQEAASLETRIYNESYVPHGLKVVQRHTEGGLRSLMQLESRWRQHFLDSMQPKHLPQQWSVDHNHQKLLRKYGDDLPIKLS
;
A
#
# COMPACT_ATOMS: atom_id res chain seq x y z
N MET A 1 -6.46 -21.01 -3.16
CA MET A 1 -5.57 -21.13 -1.99
C MET A 1 -6.27 -20.48 -0.82
N LYS A 2 -6.37 -19.14 -0.76
CA LYS A 2 -7.31 -18.49 0.16
C LYS A 2 -8.76 -18.59 -0.33
N ASP A 3 -9.67 -19.01 0.54
CA ASP A 3 -11.11 -19.06 0.32
C ASP A 3 -11.85 -18.67 1.62
N HIS A 4 -13.16 -18.51 1.61
CA HIS A 4 -13.93 -18.20 2.82
C HIS A 4 -14.26 -19.48 3.61
N ASN A 5 -13.22 -20.16 4.10
CA ASN A 5 -13.33 -21.43 4.84
C ASN A 5 -12.63 -21.36 6.22
N SER A 6 -12.79 -22.41 7.03
CA SER A 6 -12.23 -22.50 8.39
C SER A 6 -10.71 -22.64 8.46
N HIS A 7 -10.03 -22.89 7.33
CA HIS A 7 -8.56 -22.90 7.23
C HIS A 7 -7.98 -21.51 6.98
N ASP A 8 -8.78 -20.61 6.42
CA ASP A 8 -8.35 -19.26 6.00
C ASP A 8 -8.96 -18.12 6.84
N VAL A 9 -10.05 -18.40 7.56
CA VAL A 9 -10.74 -17.44 8.43
C VAL A 9 -10.87 -18.05 9.83
N LEU A 10 -10.12 -17.50 10.78
CA LEU A 10 -10.14 -17.89 12.19
C LEU A 10 -10.72 -16.77 13.05
N LEU A 11 -11.54 -17.13 14.03
CA LEU A 11 -12.08 -16.19 14.99
C LEU A 11 -11.05 -15.94 16.10
N LEU A 12 -10.71 -14.67 16.30
CA LEU A 12 -9.85 -14.20 17.39
C LEU A 12 -10.62 -13.16 18.21
N CYS A 13 -10.44 -13.18 19.54
CA CYS A 13 -10.86 -12.04 20.35
C CYS A 13 -9.97 -10.82 20.06
N THR A 14 -10.38 -9.64 20.52
CA THR A 14 -9.69 -8.38 20.25
C THR A 14 -8.23 -8.38 20.72
N SER A 15 -7.94 -8.97 21.88
CA SER A 15 -6.56 -9.07 22.40
C SER A 15 -5.71 -10.03 21.56
N CYS A 16 -6.20 -11.24 21.25
CA CYS A 16 -5.49 -12.19 20.39
C CYS A 16 -5.28 -11.62 18.98
N HIS A 17 -6.25 -10.89 18.44
CA HIS A 17 -6.13 -10.24 17.14
C HIS A 17 -5.04 -9.15 17.15
N ALA A 18 -4.93 -8.35 18.22
CA ALA A 18 -3.87 -7.36 18.34
C ALA A 18 -2.47 -8.02 18.40
N ILE A 19 -2.34 -9.12 19.15
CA ILE A 19 -1.10 -9.90 19.24
C ILE A 19 -0.75 -10.55 17.89
N SER A 20 -1.72 -11.17 17.21
CA SER A 20 -1.54 -11.73 15.87
C SER A 20 -1.03 -10.66 14.91
N ASN A 21 -1.67 -9.50 14.86
CA ASN A 21 -1.25 -8.41 13.98
C ASN A 21 0.18 -7.92 14.28
N TYR A 22 0.60 -7.92 15.54
CA TYR A 22 1.97 -7.58 15.90
C TYR A 22 2.97 -8.57 15.27
N TYR A 23 2.73 -9.88 15.39
CA TYR A 23 3.60 -10.90 14.80
C TYR A 23 3.49 -10.96 13.26
N ASP A 24 2.28 -10.81 12.72
CA ASP A 24 2.05 -10.75 11.28
C ASP A 24 2.82 -9.59 10.64
N ASN A 25 2.96 -8.46 11.35
CA ASN A 25 3.78 -7.34 10.90
C ASN A 25 5.28 -7.70 10.84
N HIS A 26 5.79 -8.53 11.75
CA HIS A 26 7.17 -9.04 11.64
C HIS A 26 7.36 -9.89 10.40
N LEU A 27 6.43 -10.82 10.12
CA LEU A 27 6.49 -11.63 8.90
C LEU A 27 6.37 -10.76 7.63
N LYS A 28 5.46 -9.78 7.61
CA LYS A 28 5.36 -8.81 6.50
C LYS A 28 6.68 -8.07 6.26
N GLN A 29 7.36 -7.64 7.31
CA GLN A 29 8.65 -6.97 7.19
C GLN A 29 9.77 -7.91 6.68
N GLN A 30 9.74 -9.20 7.03
CA GLN A 30 10.64 -10.20 6.44
C GLN A 30 10.36 -10.36 4.95
N LEU A 31 9.10 -10.58 4.57
CA LEU A 31 8.69 -10.69 3.16
C LEU A 31 9.03 -9.41 2.36
N ALA A 32 8.92 -8.23 2.98
CA ALA A 32 9.29 -6.97 2.36
C ALA A 32 10.78 -6.94 1.96
N LYS A 33 11.67 -7.44 2.82
CA LYS A 33 13.11 -7.53 2.53
C LYS A 33 13.41 -8.59 1.49
N GLU A 34 12.85 -9.79 1.66
CA GLU A 34 13.08 -10.94 0.77
C GLU A 34 12.64 -10.67 -0.67
N PHE A 35 11.50 -10.00 -0.86
CA PHE A 35 10.88 -9.80 -2.17
C PHE A 35 11.01 -8.37 -2.70
N GLN A 36 11.84 -7.54 -2.05
CA GLN A 36 12.01 -6.12 -2.37
C GLN A 36 10.67 -5.38 -2.44
N ALA A 37 9.76 -5.68 -1.51
CA ALA A 37 8.41 -5.13 -1.42
C ALA A 37 8.28 -4.23 -0.18
N PRO A 38 8.90 -3.04 -0.18
CA PRO A 38 9.00 -2.22 1.02
C PRO A 38 7.62 -1.79 1.56
N ILE A 39 7.53 -1.71 2.89
CA ILE A 39 6.33 -1.26 3.61
C ILE A 39 6.68 0.06 4.29
N GLY A 40 5.84 1.08 4.09
CA GLY A 40 6.07 2.40 4.68
C GLY A 40 7.10 3.26 3.95
N SER A 41 7.51 2.89 2.73
CA SER A 41 8.24 3.78 1.82
C SER A 41 7.28 4.61 0.97
N GLU A 42 7.78 5.69 0.35
CA GLU A 42 7.00 6.50 -0.60
C GLU A 42 6.44 5.65 -1.76
N GLU A 43 7.21 4.68 -2.25
CA GLU A 43 6.77 3.69 -3.26
C GLU A 43 5.54 2.89 -2.82
N GLY A 44 5.38 2.68 -1.51
CA GLY A 44 4.24 1.99 -0.90
C GLY A 44 3.06 2.91 -0.59
N LEU A 45 3.16 4.22 -0.85
CA LEU A 45 2.07 5.16 -0.66
C LEU A 45 1.22 5.25 -1.94
N ARG A 46 -0.08 5.01 -1.79
CA ARG A 46 -1.04 5.15 -2.90
C ARG A 46 -1.18 6.60 -3.37
N LEU A 47 -1.07 7.54 -2.44
CA LEU A 47 -1.11 8.98 -2.71
C LEU A 47 0.20 9.61 -2.26
N LEU A 48 0.77 10.44 -3.12
CA LEU A 48 1.93 11.27 -2.81
C LEU A 48 1.51 12.73 -2.71
N GLU A 49 2.26 13.49 -1.94
CA GLU A 49 2.09 14.94 -1.92
C GLU A 49 2.87 15.55 -3.09
N ASP A 50 2.15 16.28 -3.93
CA ASP A 50 2.73 17.07 -5.01
C ASP A 50 3.27 18.38 -4.40
N MET A 51 4.60 18.48 -4.33
CA MET A 51 5.29 19.60 -3.69
C MET A 51 5.00 20.93 -4.41
N GLU A 52 4.93 20.90 -5.74
CA GLU A 52 4.67 22.08 -6.56
C GLU A 52 3.25 22.58 -6.32
N ARG A 53 2.23 21.70 -6.41
CA ARG A 53 0.84 22.05 -6.08
C ARG A 53 0.69 22.51 -4.64
N ARG A 54 1.43 21.92 -3.70
CA ARG A 54 1.42 22.35 -2.29
C ARG A 54 1.94 23.78 -2.15
N GLN A 55 3.05 24.09 -2.79
CA GLN A 55 3.64 25.42 -2.78
C GLN A 55 2.68 26.45 -3.41
N VAL A 56 2.14 26.14 -4.59
CA VAL A 56 1.18 26.97 -5.32
C VAL A 56 -0.07 27.21 -4.49
N ARG A 57 -0.66 26.17 -3.89
CA ARG A 57 -1.82 26.30 -3.01
C ARG A 57 -1.55 27.16 -1.80
N SER A 58 -0.41 26.97 -1.14
CA SER A 58 -0.02 27.77 0.01
C SER A 58 0.21 29.23 -0.38
N GLY A 59 0.84 29.47 -1.53
CA GLY A 59 1.11 30.80 -2.06
C GLY A 59 -0.17 31.56 -2.41
N ALA A 60 -1.08 30.91 -3.12
CA ALA A 60 -2.38 31.49 -3.46
C ALA A 60 -3.20 31.84 -2.22
N ARG A 61 -3.23 30.95 -1.22
CA ARG A 61 -3.91 31.24 0.07
C ARG A 61 -3.29 32.43 0.78
N ALA A 62 -1.97 32.57 0.77
CA ALA A 62 -1.30 33.72 1.35
C ALA A 62 -1.68 35.01 0.58
N LEU A 63 -1.63 34.99 -0.75
CA LEU A 63 -2.00 36.13 -1.60
C LEU A 63 -3.45 36.59 -1.41
N LEU A 64 -4.37 35.66 -1.15
CA LEU A 64 -5.79 35.96 -0.93
C LEU A 64 -6.10 36.46 0.49
N ASN A 65 -5.42 35.96 1.52
CA ASN A 65 -5.87 36.13 2.91
C ASN A 65 -4.88 36.90 3.80
N ALA A 66 -3.63 37.09 3.40
CA ALA A 66 -2.67 37.79 4.24
C ALA A 66 -2.80 39.31 4.10
N GLU A 67 -3.15 39.96 5.20
CA GLU A 67 -3.37 41.42 5.27
C GLU A 67 -2.09 42.24 4.97
N SER A 68 -0.90 41.69 5.24
CA SER A 68 0.38 42.36 4.98
C SER A 68 1.47 41.38 4.53
N LEU A 69 1.52 41.12 3.23
CA LEU A 69 2.65 40.43 2.58
C LEU A 69 3.74 41.45 2.19
N PRO A 70 5.01 41.24 2.59
CA PRO A 70 6.12 42.03 2.05
C PRO A 70 6.17 41.94 0.52
N ALA A 71 6.52 43.05 -0.15
CA ALA A 71 6.51 43.14 -1.62
C ALA A 71 7.33 42.02 -2.29
N HIS A 72 8.56 41.78 -1.81
CA HIS A 72 9.40 40.70 -2.32
C HIS A 72 8.71 39.33 -2.24
N ARG A 73 8.03 39.04 -1.13
CA ARG A 73 7.36 37.77 -0.92
C ARG A 73 6.13 37.64 -1.82
N LYS A 74 5.41 38.75 -2.04
CA LYS A 74 4.29 38.78 -2.99
C LYS A 74 4.77 38.44 -4.40
N ASP A 75 5.88 39.03 -4.84
CA ASP A 75 6.46 38.80 -6.16
C ASP A 75 6.94 37.34 -6.33
N GLU A 76 7.61 36.77 -5.32
CA GLU A 76 8.01 35.36 -5.32
C GLU A 76 6.81 34.41 -5.47
N LEU A 77 5.74 34.65 -4.71
CA LEU A 77 4.54 33.81 -4.78
C LEU A 77 3.84 33.95 -6.14
N LEU A 78 3.71 35.17 -6.65
CA LEU A 78 3.15 35.41 -7.98
C LEU A 78 3.99 34.74 -9.07
N HIS A 79 5.32 34.77 -8.96
CA HIS A 79 6.20 34.09 -9.91
C HIS A 79 5.98 32.58 -9.92
N ALA A 80 5.90 31.94 -8.74
CA ALA A 80 5.63 30.50 -8.66
C ALA A 80 4.27 30.12 -9.27
N LEU A 81 3.24 30.96 -9.12
CA LEU A 81 1.95 30.75 -9.80
C LEU A 81 2.05 30.91 -11.32
N LYS A 82 2.80 31.91 -11.79
CA LYS A 82 3.03 32.14 -13.22
C LYS A 82 3.73 30.96 -13.89
N GLU A 83 4.76 30.43 -13.24
CA GLU A 83 5.46 29.23 -13.71
C GLU A 83 4.52 28.03 -13.75
N PHE A 84 3.76 27.78 -12.68
CA PHE A 84 2.84 26.64 -12.59
C PHE A 84 1.74 26.67 -13.66
N TYR A 85 1.12 27.82 -13.90
CA TYR A 85 0.08 27.98 -14.92
C TYR A 85 0.62 28.31 -16.31
N ASN A 86 1.95 28.44 -16.46
CA ASN A 86 2.62 28.87 -17.69
C ASN A 86 2.00 30.14 -18.30
N THR A 87 1.88 31.20 -17.50
CA THR A 87 1.25 32.48 -17.87
C THR A 87 2.01 33.67 -17.28
N ASP A 88 1.93 34.82 -17.93
CA ASP A 88 2.51 36.07 -17.41
C ASP A 88 1.58 36.83 -16.47
N ILE A 89 0.28 36.51 -16.50
CA ILE A 89 -0.78 37.21 -15.77
C ILE A 89 -1.49 36.23 -14.84
N VAL A 90 -1.56 36.57 -13.54
CA VAL A 90 -2.30 35.82 -12.52
C VAL A 90 -3.55 36.60 -12.17
N THR A 91 -4.73 36.01 -12.39
CA THR A 91 -6.02 36.60 -12.04
C THR A 91 -6.49 36.17 -10.65
N GLU A 92 -7.52 36.83 -10.12
CA GLU A 92 -8.12 36.44 -8.84
C GLU A 92 -8.77 35.06 -8.91
N GLU A 93 -9.40 34.71 -10.04
CA GLU A 93 -9.98 33.38 -10.27
C GLU A 93 -8.90 32.29 -10.22
N MET A 94 -7.74 32.54 -10.82
CA MET A 94 -6.60 31.62 -10.76
C MET A 94 -6.10 31.44 -9.32
N LEU A 95 -6.10 32.51 -8.51
CA LEU A 95 -5.73 32.41 -7.10
C LEU A 95 -6.74 31.55 -6.32
N GLN A 96 -8.03 31.70 -6.57
CA GLN A 96 -9.06 30.88 -5.92
C GLN A 96 -8.94 29.41 -6.33
N GLU A 97 -8.72 29.13 -7.62
CA GLU A 97 -8.47 27.79 -8.12
C GLU A 97 -7.22 27.18 -7.46
N ALA A 98 -6.10 27.90 -7.50
CA ALA A 98 -4.84 27.50 -6.88
C ALA A 98 -4.99 27.20 -5.39
N ALA A 99 -5.73 28.03 -4.65
CA ALA A 99 -5.99 27.85 -3.22
C ALA A 99 -6.80 26.58 -2.88
N SER A 100 -7.48 26.01 -3.89
CA SER A 100 -8.29 24.79 -3.80
C SER A 100 -7.63 23.54 -4.40
N LEU A 101 -6.41 23.65 -4.95
CA LEU A 101 -5.73 22.51 -5.61
C LEU A 101 -5.67 21.26 -4.72
N GLU A 102 -5.98 20.12 -5.33
CA GLU A 102 -5.68 18.82 -4.75
C GLU A 102 -4.17 18.60 -4.81
N THR A 103 -3.56 18.47 -3.64
CA THR A 103 -2.11 18.29 -3.49
C THR A 103 -1.74 16.84 -3.25
N ARG A 104 -2.70 15.96 -2.98
CA ARG A 104 -2.48 14.52 -2.89
C ARG A 104 -2.83 13.89 -4.22
N ILE A 105 -1.81 13.54 -4.99
CA ILE A 105 -1.95 12.92 -6.30
C ILE A 105 -1.74 11.42 -6.22
N TYR A 106 -2.32 10.69 -7.16
CA TYR A 106 -2.10 9.24 -7.25
C TYR A 106 -0.65 8.95 -7.63
N ASN A 107 -0.02 8.04 -6.89
CA ASN A 107 1.30 7.55 -7.21
C ASN A 107 1.22 6.53 -8.34
N GLU A 108 1.64 6.91 -9.55
CA GLU A 108 1.62 6.02 -10.72
C GLU A 108 2.51 4.79 -10.55
N SER A 109 3.54 4.89 -9.69
CA SER A 109 4.43 3.77 -9.36
C SER A 109 3.90 2.91 -8.20
N TYR A 110 2.69 3.18 -7.69
CA TYR A 110 2.14 2.44 -6.55
C TYR A 110 1.89 0.97 -6.89
N VAL A 111 2.59 0.10 -6.17
CA VAL A 111 2.34 -1.34 -6.17
C VAL A 111 2.08 -1.79 -4.74
N PRO A 112 0.89 -2.34 -4.41
CA PRO A 112 0.62 -2.85 -3.08
C PRO A 112 1.64 -3.91 -2.67
N HIS A 113 2.16 -3.84 -1.44
CA HIS A 113 3.12 -4.82 -0.90
C HIS A 113 2.68 -6.27 -1.14
N GLY A 114 1.43 -6.61 -0.79
CA GLY A 114 0.91 -7.96 -0.94
C GLY A 114 0.89 -8.42 -2.40
N LEU A 115 0.58 -7.51 -3.35
CA LEU A 115 0.63 -7.82 -4.77
C LEU A 115 2.05 -8.13 -5.22
N LYS A 116 3.03 -7.31 -4.82
CA LYS A 116 4.44 -7.52 -5.17
C LYS A 116 4.99 -8.83 -4.62
N VAL A 117 4.64 -9.19 -3.38
CA VAL A 117 5.02 -10.49 -2.79
C VAL A 117 4.41 -11.66 -3.57
N VAL A 118 3.12 -11.57 -3.93
CA VAL A 118 2.45 -12.63 -4.69
C VAL A 118 3.05 -12.74 -6.10
N GLN A 119 3.30 -11.62 -6.79
CA GLN A 119 3.98 -11.58 -8.10
C GLN A 119 5.28 -12.38 -8.09
N ARG A 120 6.15 -12.16 -7.09
CA ARG A 120 7.40 -12.92 -6.98
C ARG A 120 7.19 -14.43 -6.83
N HIS A 121 6.17 -14.85 -6.10
CA HIS A 121 5.86 -16.28 -5.95
C HIS A 121 5.21 -16.87 -7.21
N THR A 122 4.53 -16.05 -8.03
CA THR A 122 3.99 -16.56 -9.31
C THR A 122 5.07 -17.00 -10.30
N GLU A 123 6.29 -16.44 -10.20
CA GLU A 123 7.46 -16.86 -10.98
C GLU A 123 7.84 -18.33 -10.71
N GLY A 124 7.58 -18.82 -9.49
CA GLY A 124 7.78 -20.22 -9.08
C GLY A 124 6.52 -21.10 -9.19
N GLY A 125 5.47 -20.61 -9.85
CA GLY A 125 4.24 -21.36 -10.11
C GLY A 125 3.42 -21.71 -8.86
N LEU A 126 2.54 -22.71 -9.00
CA LEU A 126 1.59 -23.12 -7.96
C LEU A 126 2.29 -23.55 -6.65
N ARG A 127 3.43 -24.25 -6.73
CA ARG A 127 4.17 -24.70 -5.55
C ARG A 127 4.74 -23.55 -4.73
N SER A 128 5.26 -22.52 -5.38
CA SER A 128 5.78 -21.34 -4.69
C SER A 128 4.65 -20.58 -3.97
N LEU A 129 3.48 -20.45 -4.58
CA LEU A 129 2.32 -19.87 -3.89
C LEU A 129 1.82 -20.71 -2.71
N MET A 130 1.85 -22.03 -2.83
CA MET A 130 1.55 -22.94 -1.71
C MET A 130 2.53 -22.73 -0.56
N GLN A 131 3.82 -22.55 -0.85
CA GLN A 131 4.82 -22.25 0.18
C GLN A 131 4.54 -20.92 0.88
N LEU A 132 4.11 -19.89 0.16
CA LEU A 132 3.68 -18.62 0.76
C LEU A 132 2.50 -18.82 1.70
N GLU A 133 1.48 -19.57 1.29
CA GLU A 133 0.31 -19.91 2.11
C GLU A 133 0.72 -20.72 3.36
N SER A 134 1.51 -21.78 3.20
CA SER A 134 2.00 -22.59 4.32
C SER A 134 2.84 -21.77 5.28
N ARG A 135 3.65 -20.84 4.80
CA ARG A 135 4.46 -19.95 5.65
C ARG A 135 3.59 -19.07 6.54
N TRP A 136 2.50 -18.51 6.01
CA TRP A 136 1.54 -17.73 6.78
C TRP A 136 0.79 -18.58 7.81
N ARG A 137 0.33 -19.77 7.41
CA ARG A 137 -0.37 -20.71 8.31
C ARG A 137 0.55 -21.22 9.43
N GLN A 138 1.78 -21.58 9.10
CA GLN A 138 2.78 -22.01 10.08
C GLN A 138 3.17 -20.86 11.02
N HIS A 139 3.34 -19.65 10.51
CA HIS A 139 3.60 -18.47 11.33
C HIS A 139 2.52 -18.25 12.39
N PHE A 140 1.24 -18.41 12.03
CA PHE A 140 0.15 -18.35 13.00
C PHE A 140 0.29 -19.40 14.10
N LEU A 141 0.58 -20.66 13.75
CA LEU A 141 0.79 -21.72 14.75
C LEU A 141 1.94 -21.39 15.71
N ASP A 142 3.09 -20.98 15.15
CA ASP A 142 4.31 -20.74 15.90
C ASP A 142 4.17 -19.54 16.84
N SER A 143 3.55 -18.46 16.37
CA SER A 143 3.43 -17.20 17.10
C SER A 143 2.24 -17.16 18.06
N MET A 144 1.11 -17.78 17.70
CA MET A 144 -0.14 -17.69 18.47
C MET A 144 -0.40 -18.89 19.36
N GLN A 145 0.24 -20.04 19.11
CA GLN A 145 0.06 -21.30 19.86
C GLN A 145 -1.41 -21.56 20.24
N PRO A 146 -2.32 -21.61 19.25
CA PRO A 146 -3.75 -21.60 19.47
C PRO A 146 -4.22 -22.90 20.15
N LYS A 147 -5.09 -22.77 21.17
CA LYS A 147 -5.59 -23.91 21.96
C LYS A 147 -6.85 -24.60 21.38
N HIS A 148 -7.54 -23.93 20.45
CA HIS A 148 -8.88 -24.33 19.99
C HIS A 148 -9.02 -24.29 18.47
N LEU A 149 -7.98 -24.70 17.74
CA LEU A 149 -8.10 -24.85 16.28
C LEU A 149 -9.10 -25.95 15.91
N PRO A 150 -9.81 -25.82 14.76
CA PRO A 150 -10.59 -26.92 14.22
C PRO A 150 -9.76 -28.20 14.08
N GLN A 151 -10.32 -29.35 14.43
CA GLN A 151 -9.60 -30.63 14.44
C GLN A 151 -8.92 -30.99 13.11
N GLN A 152 -9.52 -30.58 11.99
CA GLN A 152 -9.01 -30.85 10.64
C GLN A 152 -8.23 -29.67 10.05
N TRP A 153 -7.92 -28.65 10.86
CA TRP A 153 -7.09 -27.53 10.43
C TRP A 153 -5.68 -28.03 10.14
N SER A 154 -5.14 -27.68 8.97
CA SER A 154 -3.79 -28.05 8.58
C SER A 154 -3.15 -26.95 7.75
N VAL A 155 -1.83 -26.86 7.85
CA VAL A 155 -1.01 -25.89 7.12
C VAL A 155 -1.16 -26.09 5.60
N ASP A 156 -1.11 -27.34 5.16
CA ASP A 156 -1.11 -27.67 3.72
C ASP A 156 -2.51 -28.04 3.19
N HIS A 157 -3.57 -27.51 3.82
CA HIS A 157 -4.94 -27.80 3.42
C HIS A 157 -5.16 -27.52 1.92
N ASN A 158 -5.82 -28.47 1.24
CA ASN A 158 -6.05 -28.49 -0.21
C ASN A 158 -4.83 -28.57 -1.13
N HIS A 159 -3.59 -28.57 -0.63
CA HIS A 159 -2.39 -28.57 -1.49
C HIS A 159 -2.35 -29.76 -2.44
N GLN A 160 -2.48 -30.98 -1.91
CA GLN A 160 -2.48 -32.20 -2.74
C GLN A 160 -3.62 -32.22 -3.76
N LYS A 161 -4.81 -31.73 -3.39
CA LYS A 161 -5.98 -31.65 -4.28
C LYS A 161 -5.71 -30.69 -5.43
N LEU A 162 -5.11 -29.54 -5.15
CA LEU A 162 -4.76 -28.53 -6.15
C LEU A 162 -3.67 -29.05 -7.10
N LEU A 163 -2.60 -29.67 -6.58
CA LEU A 163 -1.54 -30.26 -7.40
C LEU A 163 -2.09 -31.36 -8.33
N ARG A 164 -2.96 -32.24 -7.83
CA ARG A 164 -3.61 -33.27 -8.67
C ARG A 164 -4.50 -32.67 -9.76
N LYS A 165 -5.17 -31.55 -9.48
CA LYS A 165 -6.11 -30.93 -10.42
C LYS A 165 -5.40 -30.13 -11.51
N TYR A 166 -4.34 -29.41 -11.16
CA TYR A 166 -3.73 -28.41 -12.05
C TYR A 166 -2.30 -28.77 -12.50
N GLY A 167 -1.68 -29.77 -11.89
CA GLY A 167 -0.27 -30.10 -12.11
C GLY A 167 0.69 -29.17 -11.36
N ASP A 168 1.95 -29.58 -11.34
CA ASP A 168 3.02 -28.87 -10.63
C ASP A 168 3.45 -27.59 -11.36
N ASP A 169 3.42 -27.62 -12.69
CA ASP A 169 3.95 -26.57 -13.56
C ASP A 169 2.90 -25.55 -13.99
N LEU A 170 1.77 -25.45 -13.27
CA LEU A 170 0.71 -24.49 -13.61
C LEU A 170 1.28 -23.06 -13.60
N PRO A 171 1.31 -22.36 -14.76
CA PRO A 171 1.73 -20.96 -14.80
C PRO A 171 0.64 -20.10 -14.16
N ILE A 172 1.03 -19.25 -13.22
CA ILE A 172 0.09 -18.36 -12.54
C ILE A 172 0.16 -16.98 -13.19
N LYS A 173 -0.99 -16.51 -13.67
CA LYS A 173 -1.16 -15.13 -14.15
C LYS A 173 -2.02 -14.37 -13.16
N LEU A 174 -1.52 -13.23 -12.69
CA LEU A 174 -2.30 -12.31 -11.88
C LEU A 174 -3.10 -11.40 -12.82
N SER A 175 -4.41 -11.32 -12.59
CA SER A 175 -5.33 -10.42 -13.29
C SER A 175 -5.29 -9.02 -12.71
#